data_AF-A0A4R9LPI1-F1
#
_entry.id   AF-A0A4R9LPI1-F1
#
_cell.length_a   1.000
_cell.length_b   1.000
_cell.length_c   1.000
_cell.angle_alpha   90.00
_cell.angle_beta   90.00
_cell.angle_gamma   90.00
#
_symmetry.space_group_name_H-M   'P 1'
#
loop_
_entity.id
_entity.type
_entity.pdbx_description
1 polymer ?
#
loop_
_entity_poly.entity_id
_entity_poly.type
_entity_poly.pdbx_seq_one_letter_code
_entity_poly.pdbx_strand_id
1 'polypeptide(L)'
;MNDPEDQAWLKDMIVSLLENMTVRMQNLTELVQSKEAKELQAELHQIKGVAANFGLAAMSKLVVEAEAKVKEGDIEGSVSLSIQVPPVWEETKKELQAKFK
;
A
#
# COMPACT_ATOMS: atom_id res chain seq x y z
N MET A 1 23.10 15.49 -10.72
CA MET A 1 21.69 15.05 -10.78
C MET A 1 20.87 16.02 -9.94
N ASN A 2 20.39 17.10 -10.55
CA ASN A 2 19.44 18.05 -9.94
C ASN A 2 18.89 18.92 -11.08
N ASP A 3 18.36 18.26 -12.11
CA ASP A 3 17.59 18.94 -13.12
C ASP A 3 16.24 19.37 -12.50
N PRO A 4 15.84 20.65 -12.59
CA PRO A 4 14.52 21.09 -12.17
C PRO A 4 13.37 20.25 -12.77
N GLU A 5 13.53 19.73 -13.98
CA GLU A 5 12.52 18.87 -14.64
C GLU A 5 12.43 17.50 -13.95
N ASP A 6 13.56 16.87 -13.62
CA ASP A 6 13.61 15.61 -12.86
C ASP A 6 12.93 15.76 -11.50
N GLN A 7 13.15 16.90 -10.83
CA GLN A 7 12.57 17.19 -9.52
C GLN A 7 11.04 17.42 -9.59
N ALA A 8 10.57 18.14 -10.61
CA ALA A 8 9.14 18.33 -10.85
C ALA A 8 8.44 17.01 -11.16
N TRP A 9 9.03 16.21 -12.05
CA TRP A 9 8.51 14.88 -12.39
C TRP A 9 8.45 13.95 -11.18
N LEU A 10 9.50 13.92 -10.36
CA LEU A 10 9.52 13.10 -9.15
C LEU A 10 8.44 13.54 -8.16
N LYS A 11 8.20 14.85 -8.02
CA LYS A 11 7.13 15.36 -7.16
C LYS A 11 5.76 14.91 -7.65
N ASP A 12 5.48 14.97 -8.95
CA ASP A 12 4.22 14.51 -9.53
C ASP A 12 4.01 13.01 -9.31
N MET A 13 5.06 12.20 -9.44
CA MET A 13 5.01 10.77 -9.13
C MET A 13 4.65 10.51 -7.66
N ILE A 14 5.24 11.26 -6.73
CA ILE A 14 4.94 11.12 -5.30
C ILE A 14 3.51 11.56 -4.99
N VAL A 15 3.01 12.63 -5.61
CA VAL A 15 1.60 13.05 -5.47
C VAL A 15 0.66 11.93 -5.93
N SER A 16 0.91 11.35 -7.10
CA SER A 16 0.11 10.24 -7.63
C SER A 16 0.13 9.02 -6.70
N LEU A 17 1.28 8.68 -6.13
CA LEU A 17 1.41 7.62 -5.12
C LEU A 17 0.53 7.90 -3.89
N LEU A 18 0.60 9.13 -3.35
CA LEU A 18 -0.14 9.53 -2.15
C LEU A 18 -1.65 9.46 -2.35
N GLU A 19 -2.13 9.95 -3.49
CA GLU A 19 -3.55 9.90 -3.85
C GLU A 19 -4.03 8.47 -4.02
N ASN A 20 -3.29 7.65 -4.77
CA ASN A 20 -3.63 6.25 -5.00
C ASN A 20 -3.74 5.49 -3.68
N MET A 21 -2.69 5.56 -2.86
CA MET A 21 -2.61 4.84 -1.60
C MET A 21 -3.66 5.30 -0.59
N THR A 22 -4.08 6.56 -0.62
CA THR A 22 -5.19 7.04 0.22
C THR A 22 -6.46 6.24 -0.04
N VAL A 23 -6.82 6.03 -1.32
CA VAL A 23 -7.98 5.22 -1.69
C VAL A 23 -7.78 3.75 -1.29
N ARG A 24 -6.58 3.20 -1.52
CA ARG A 24 -6.30 1.79 -1.18
C ARG A 24 -6.42 1.52 0.33
N MET A 25 -5.94 2.45 1.18
CA MET A 25 -6.05 2.30 2.63
C MET A 25 -7.49 2.38 3.14
N GLN A 26 -8.31 3.25 2.53
CA GLN A 26 -9.75 3.31 2.84
C GLN A 26 -10.42 1.99 2.49
N ASN A 27 -10.24 1.51 1.26
CA ASN A 27 -10.77 0.22 0.81
C ASN A 27 -10.32 -0.93 1.71
N LEU A 28 -9.02 -1.01 2.02
CA LEU A 28 -8.49 -2.08 2.86
C LEU A 28 -9.12 -2.08 4.25
N THR A 29 -9.33 -0.90 4.84
CA THR A 29 -9.97 -0.74 6.16
C THR A 29 -11.41 -1.23 6.18
N GLU A 30 -12.15 -1.06 5.09
CA GLU A 30 -13.52 -1.58 4.94
C GLU A 30 -13.50 -3.11 4.73
N LEU A 31 -12.62 -3.60 3.86
CA LEU A 31 -12.55 -5.02 3.47
C LEU A 31 -12.09 -5.94 4.61
N VAL A 32 -11.22 -5.46 5.51
CA VAL A 32 -10.85 -6.24 6.70
C VAL A 32 -12.03 -6.43 7.67
N GLN A 33 -13.04 -5.56 7.62
CA GLN A 33 -14.25 -5.69 8.43
C GLN A 33 -15.28 -6.62 7.77
N SER A 34 -15.45 -6.53 6.45
CA SER A 34 -16.38 -7.38 5.71
C SER A 34 -15.89 -8.82 5.58
N LYS A 35 -14.57 -9.06 5.67
CA LYS A 35 -13.92 -10.37 5.48
C LYS A 35 -14.25 -11.04 4.14
N GLU A 36 -14.58 -10.24 3.12
CA GLU A 36 -14.87 -10.73 1.77
C GLU A 36 -13.57 -11.11 1.05
N ALA A 37 -13.25 -12.41 1.02
CA ALA A 37 -11.97 -12.93 0.56
C ALA A 37 -11.57 -12.44 -0.84
N LYS A 38 -12.50 -12.49 -1.80
CA LYS A 38 -12.20 -12.13 -3.20
C LYS A 38 -11.84 -10.65 -3.34
N GLU A 39 -12.57 -9.78 -2.65
CA GLU A 39 -12.34 -8.33 -2.70
C GLU A 39 -11.08 -7.96 -1.94
N LEU A 40 -10.86 -8.57 -0.76
CA LEU A 40 -9.62 -8.41 0.00
C LEU A 40 -8.39 -8.83 -0.80
N GLN A 41 -8.46 -9.97 -1.50
CA GLN A 41 -7.37 -10.42 -2.37
C GLN A 41 -7.09 -9.41 -3.50
N ALA A 42 -8.14 -8.90 -4.15
CA ALA A 42 -8.00 -7.94 -5.23
C ALA A 42 -7.37 -6.63 -4.74
N GLU A 43 -7.79 -6.13 -3.59
CA GLU A 43 -7.24 -4.91 -2.98
C GLU A 43 -5.76 -5.11 -2.59
N LEU A 44 -5.42 -6.22 -1.94
CA LEU A 44 -4.04 -6.57 -1.60
C LEU A 44 -3.15 -6.69 -2.85
N HIS A 45 -3.69 -7.23 -3.94
CA HIS A 45 -2.98 -7.32 -5.21
C HIS A 45 -2.65 -5.94 -5.80
N GLN A 46 -3.60 -4.99 -5.73
CA GLN A 46 -3.38 -3.61 -6.17
C GLN A 46 -2.31 -2.93 -5.32
N ILE A 47 -2.41 -3.02 -3.99
CA ILE A 47 -1.43 -2.42 -3.07
C ILE A 47 -0.04 -3.03 -3.30
N LYS A 48 0.06 -4.34 -3.52
CA LYS A 48 1.32 -5.01 -3.87
C LYS A 48 1.96 -4.41 -5.12
N GLY A 49 1.17 -4.18 -6.17
CA GLY A 49 1.66 -3.57 -7.41
C GLY A 49 2.23 -2.18 -7.18
N VAL A 50 1.51 -1.34 -6.43
CA VAL A 50 1.98 0.01 -6.07
C VAL A 50 3.23 -0.04 -5.21
N ALA A 51 3.23 -0.85 -4.15
CA ALA A 51 4.37 -0.98 -3.24
C ALA A 51 5.63 -1.47 -3.98
N ALA A 52 5.50 -2.43 -4.91
CA ALA A 52 6.61 -2.89 -5.73
C ALA A 52 7.14 -1.80 -6.69
N ASN A 53 6.23 -1.07 -7.36
CA ASN A 53 6.61 -0.02 -8.30
C ASN A 53 7.37 1.14 -7.65
N PHE A 54 7.07 1.44 -6.37
CA PHE A 54 7.69 2.54 -5.63
C PHE A 54 8.75 2.08 -4.62
N GLY A 55 9.09 0.78 -4.58
CA GLY A 55 10.11 0.24 -3.67
C GLY A 55 9.75 0.32 -2.19
N LEU A 56 8.45 0.29 -1.84
CA LEU A 56 7.94 0.36 -0.47
C LEU A 56 8.10 -0.99 0.25
N ALA A 57 9.34 -1.38 0.53
CA ALA A 57 9.69 -2.75 0.93
C ALA A 57 8.90 -3.29 2.15
N ALA A 58 8.71 -2.47 3.18
CA ALA A 58 7.95 -2.86 4.38
C ALA A 58 6.48 -3.18 4.05
N MET A 59 5.86 -2.35 3.21
CA MET A 59 4.51 -2.58 2.73
C MET A 59 4.44 -3.82 1.84
N SER A 60 5.35 -3.95 0.86
CA SER A 60 5.41 -5.09 -0.05
C SER A 60 5.45 -6.41 0.69
N LYS A 61 6.24 -6.51 1.76
CA LYS A 61 6.31 -7.73 2.58
C LYS A 61 4.95 -8.10 3.17
N LEU A 62 4.29 -7.14 3.83
CA LEU A 62 3.00 -7.38 4.49
C LEU A 62 1.90 -7.78 3.49
N VAL A 63 1.79 -7.08 2.37
CA VAL A 63 0.71 -7.35 1.39
C VAL A 63 0.93 -8.62 0.61
N VAL A 64 2.19 -9.01 0.34
CA VAL A 64 2.50 -10.31 -0.28
C VAL A 64 2.08 -11.45 0.66
N GLU A 65 2.40 -11.34 1.94
CA GLU A 65 2.05 -12.35 2.94
C GLU A 65 0.53 -12.40 3.15
N ALA A 66 -0.13 -11.25 3.28
CA ALA A 66 -1.58 -11.17 3.41
C ALA A 66 -2.31 -11.74 2.18
N GLU A 67 -1.85 -11.45 0.95
CA GLU A 67 -2.46 -11.98 -0.27
C GLU A 67 -2.27 -13.49 -0.38
N ALA A 68 -1.11 -14.02 0.04
CA ALA A 68 -0.86 -15.46 0.12
C ALA A 68 -1.84 -16.15 1.09
N LYS A 69 -2.06 -15.56 2.27
CA LYS A 69 -3.04 -16.06 3.25
C LYS A 69 -4.45 -16.14 2.69
N VAL A 70 -4.91 -15.12 1.94
CA VAL A 70 -6.23 -15.20 1.28
C VAL A 70 -6.28 -16.35 0.28
N LYS A 71 -5.23 -16.54 -0.52
CA LYS A 71 -5.16 -17.63 -1.52
C LYS A 71 -5.15 -19.02 -0.89
N GLU A 72 -4.61 -19.14 0.32
CA GLU A 72 -4.61 -20.36 1.13
C GLU A 72 -5.95 -20.62 1.83
N GLY A 73 -6.89 -19.67 1.78
CA GLY A 73 -8.17 -19.72 2.51
C GLY A 73 -8.06 -19.27 3.97
N ASP A 74 -6.90 -18.81 4.41
CA ASP A 74 -6.65 -18.25 5.75
C ASP A 74 -7.06 -16.77 5.79
N ILE A 75 -8.37 -16.53 5.83
CA ILE A 75 -8.93 -15.17 5.82
C ILE A 75 -8.58 -14.42 7.10
N GLU A 76 -8.58 -15.09 8.25
CA GLU A 76 -8.25 -14.45 9.52
C GLU A 76 -6.77 -14.05 9.59
N GLY A 77 -5.87 -14.92 9.13
CA GLY A 77 -4.44 -14.59 8.99
C GLY A 77 -4.22 -13.44 8.02
N SER A 78 -4.93 -13.42 6.89
CA SER A 78 -4.86 -12.29 5.96
C SER A 78 -5.35 -10.98 6.57
N VAL A 79 -6.48 -11.01 7.30
CA VAL A 79 -7.01 -9.84 7.99
C VAL A 79 -6.01 -9.33 9.03
N SER A 80 -5.41 -10.22 9.82
CA SER A 80 -4.40 -9.87 10.83
C SER A 80 -3.17 -9.17 10.24
N LEU A 81 -2.75 -9.56 9.04
CA LEU A 81 -1.67 -8.88 8.32
C LEU A 81 -2.15 -7.57 7.66
N SER A 82 -3.34 -7.58 7.07
CA SER A 82 -3.94 -6.43 6.39
C SER A 82 -4.16 -5.23 7.30
N ILE A 83 -4.54 -5.44 8.57
CA ILE A 83 -4.71 -4.35 9.55
C ILE A 83 -3.38 -3.65 9.91
N GLN A 84 -2.24 -4.28 9.64
CA GLN A 84 -0.92 -3.69 9.88
C GLN A 84 -0.46 -2.81 8.71
N VAL A 85 -1.12 -2.90 7.55
CA VAL A 85 -0.73 -2.14 6.35
C VAL A 85 -0.98 -0.63 6.51
N PRO A 86 -2.15 -0.15 7.00
CA PRO A 86 -2.38 1.29 7.22
C PRO A 86 -1.37 1.98 8.14
N PRO A 87 -0.98 1.45 9.32
CA PRO A 87 0.01 2.13 10.16
C PRO A 87 1.39 2.20 9.49
N VAL A 88 1.81 1.16 8.76
CA VAL A 88 3.08 1.19 8.00
C VAL A 88 3.03 2.22 6.86
N TRP A 89 1.87 2.36 6.21
CA TRP A 89 1.69 3.41 5.21
C TRP A 89 1.78 4.81 5.82
N GLU A 90 1.17 5.04 6.99
CA GLU A 90 1.23 6.35 7.65
C GLU A 90 2.67 6.75 8.04
N GLU A 91 3.50 5.80 8.46
CA GLU A 91 4.94 6.04 8.69
C GLU A 91 5.66 6.38 7.38
N THR A 92 5.46 5.55 6.34
CA THR A 92 6.03 5.76 4.99
C THR A 92 5.64 7.12 4.41
N LYS A 93 4.37 7.50 4.55
CA LYS A 93 3.81 8.76 4.08
C LYS A 93 4.48 9.96 4.75
N LYS A 94 4.70 9.90 6.07
CA LYS A 94 5.41 10.96 6.81
C LYS A 94 6.84 11.12 6.32
N GLU A 95 7.55 10.02 6.05
CA GLU A 95 8.91 10.06 5.51
C GLU A 95 8.96 10.66 4.10
N LEU A 96 8.02 10.28 3.23
CA LEU A 96 7.90 10.84 1.88
C LEU A 96 7.60 12.34 1.93
N GLN A 97 6.63 12.75 2.74
CA GLN A 97 6.28 14.18 2.89
C GLN A 97 7.41 15.01 3.49
N ALA A 98 8.25 14.43 4.37
CA ALA A 98 9.42 15.12 4.89
C ALA A 98 10.53 15.31 3.84
N LYS A 99 10.70 14.34 2.93
CA LYS A 99 11.71 14.38 1.86
C LYS A 99 11.34 15.27 0.68
N PHE A 100 10.04 15.43 0.40
CA PHE A 100 9.52 16.14 -0.77
C PHE A 100 8.73 17.42 -0.42
N LYS A 101 9.05 18.03 0.73
CA LYS A 101 8.50 19.31 1.17
C LYS A 101 8.94 20.47 0.27
#